data_AF-A0A6M3J381-F1
#
_entry.id   AF-A0A6M3J381-F1
#
_cell.length_a   1.000
_cell.length_b   1.000
_cell.length_c   1.000
_cell.angle_alpha   90.00
_cell.angle_beta   90.00
_cell.angle_gamma   90.00
#
_symmetry.space_group_name_H-M   'P 1'
#
loop_
_entity.id
_entity.type
_entity.pdbx_description
1 polymer ?
#
loop_
_entity_poly.entity_id
_entity_poly.type
_entity_poly.pdbx_seq_one_letter_code
_entity_poly.pdbx_strand_id
1 'polypeptide(L)'
;MKDFELFQAEFKKWQYRFGLTGYKVYFKHEPLDESFANILINQGGMVATVTLNSKVPDKDKPHKDIKRSAKHEALHLLVGRLEQDGRYRYSSENEIYEATEELIFRLEELISEKEFPDA
;
A
#
# COMPACT_ATOMS: atom_id res chain seq x y z
N MET A 1 -8.92 3.03 19.38
CA MET A 1 -7.53 2.66 19.71
C MET A 1 -7.17 1.29 19.16
N LYS A 2 -7.87 0.21 19.57
CA LYS A 2 -7.62 -1.17 19.07
C LYS A 2 -7.62 -1.30 17.54
N ASP A 3 -8.55 -0.66 16.84
CA ASP A 3 -8.62 -0.72 15.38
C ASP A 3 -7.41 -0.06 14.69
N PHE A 4 -6.89 1.02 15.27
CA PHE A 4 -5.74 1.72 14.69
C PHE A 4 -4.45 0.93 14.91
N GLU A 5 -4.27 0.33 16.10
CA GLU A 5 -3.15 -0.58 16.38
C GLU A 5 -3.19 -1.82 15.48
N LEU A 6 -4.39 -2.41 15.30
CA LEU A 6 -4.61 -3.53 14.39
C LEU A 6 -4.28 -3.15 12.94
N PHE A 7 -4.71 -1.97 12.50
CA PHE A 7 -4.40 -1.45 11.17
C PHE A 7 -2.89 -1.31 10.96
N GLN A 8 -2.18 -0.71 11.93
CA GLN A 8 -0.72 -0.56 11.88
C GLN A 8 0.00 -1.91 11.80
N ALA A 9 -0.40 -2.85 12.66
CA ALA A 9 0.21 -4.18 12.71
C ALA A 9 -0.02 -4.95 11.41
N GLU A 10 -1.24 -4.94 10.87
CA GLU A 10 -1.55 -5.60 9.61
C GLU A 10 -0.84 -4.93 8.42
N PHE A 11 -0.78 -3.59 8.37
CA PHE A 11 -0.03 -2.87 7.34
C PHE A 11 1.45 -3.27 7.37
N LYS A 12 2.08 -3.27 8.56
CA LYS A 12 3.50 -3.61 8.72
C LYS A 12 3.80 -5.05 8.29
N LYS A 13 2.89 -5.98 8.58
CA LYS A 13 2.97 -7.36 8.10
C LYS A 13 3.00 -7.42 6.57
N TRP A 14 2.11 -6.68 5.88
CA TRP A 14 2.10 -6.63 4.41
C TRP A 14 3.29 -5.86 3.83
N GLN A 15 3.71 -4.76 4.45
CA GLN A 15 4.94 -4.04 4.10
C GLN A 15 6.14 -5.00 4.07
N TYR A 16 6.29 -5.80 5.12
CA TYR A 16 7.36 -6.80 5.18
C TYR A 16 7.20 -7.87 4.11
N ARG A 17 5.99 -8.42 3.95
CA ARG A 17 5.71 -9.47 2.97
C ARG A 17 5.97 -9.01 1.53
N PHE A 18 5.71 -7.75 1.21
CA PHE A 18 5.95 -7.15 -0.11
C PHE A 18 7.40 -6.69 -0.33
N GLY A 19 8.31 -6.93 0.62
CA GLY A 19 9.71 -6.49 0.49
C GLY A 19 9.90 -4.95 0.56
N LEU A 20 8.92 -4.21 1.08
CA LEU A 20 8.91 -2.74 1.11
C LEU A 20 9.61 -2.16 2.35
N THR A 21 10.61 -2.85 2.89
CA THR A 21 11.31 -2.49 4.14
C THR A 21 12.19 -1.24 4.01
N GLY A 22 12.53 -0.85 2.77
CA GLY A 22 13.21 0.41 2.48
C GLY A 22 12.36 1.65 2.75
N TYR A 23 11.03 1.53 2.83
CA TYR A 23 10.16 2.66 3.13
C TYR A 23 10.06 2.93 4.63
N LYS A 24 10.28 4.18 5.03
CA LYS A 24 9.89 4.68 6.34
C LYS A 24 8.40 5.01 6.34
N VAL A 25 7.61 4.23 7.08
CA VAL A 25 6.16 4.39 7.14
C VAL A 25 5.73 5.03 8.46
N TYR A 26 5.01 6.14 8.37
CA TYR A 26 4.33 6.80 9.47
C TYR A 26 2.83 6.53 9.42
N PHE A 27 2.18 6.54 10.58
CA PHE A 27 0.74 6.33 10.68
C PHE A 27 0.04 7.51 11.33
N LYS A 28 -1.13 7.85 10.79
CA LYS A 28 -2.03 8.86 11.35
C LYS A 28 -3.42 8.28 11.55
N HIS A 29 -4.15 8.86 12.50
CA HIS A 29 -5.55 8.55 12.76
C HIS A 29 -6.31 9.88 12.89
N GLU A 30 -6.79 10.38 11.76
CA GLU A 30 -7.41 11.70 11.60
C GLU A 30 -8.61 11.57 10.66
N PRO A 31 -9.57 12.53 10.68
CA PRO A 31 -10.74 12.44 9.82
C PRO A 31 -10.34 12.58 8.35
N LEU A 32 -10.95 11.74 7.50
CA LEU A 32 -10.86 11.81 6.03
C LEU A 32 -12.27 12.02 5.47
N ASP A 33 -12.39 12.77 4.38
CA ASP A 33 -13.70 13.19 3.86
C ASP A 33 -14.48 12.03 3.22
N GLU A 34 -13.84 11.24 2.35
CA GLU A 34 -14.54 10.22 1.55
C GLU A 34 -13.88 8.84 1.55
N SER A 35 -12.78 8.66 2.26
CA SER A 35 -12.05 7.39 2.27
C SER A 35 -11.96 6.77 3.66
N PHE A 36 -11.90 5.44 3.69
CA PHE A 36 -11.73 4.69 4.93
C PHE A 36 -10.29 4.74 5.44
N ALA A 37 -9.33 4.73 4.50
CA ALA A 37 -7.93 5.01 4.73
C ALA A 37 -7.35 5.73 3.49
N ASN A 38 -6.11 6.20 3.60
CA ASN A 38 -5.37 6.82 2.51
C ASN A 38 -3.87 6.61 2.75
N ILE A 39 -3.09 6.55 1.68
CA ILE A 39 -1.64 6.63 1.73
C ILE A 39 -1.11 7.79 0.88
N LEU A 40 -0.16 8.54 1.44
CA LEU A 40 0.65 9.52 0.72
C LEU A 40 2.09 9.01 0.65
N ILE A 41 2.65 8.99 -0.56
CA ILE A 41 3.98 8.44 -0.84
C ILE A 41 4.88 9.56 -1.34
N ASN A 42 6.06 9.70 -0.72
CA ASN A 42 7.17 10.47 -1.23
C ASN A 42 8.25 9.50 -1.68
N GLN A 43 8.28 9.21 -2.98
CA GLN A 43 9.20 8.24 -3.57
C GLN A 43 10.67 8.65 -3.38
N GLY A 44 11.01 9.93 -3.63
CA GLY A 44 12.39 10.40 -3.51
C GLY A 44 12.95 10.31 -2.09
N GLY A 45 12.09 10.40 -1.07
CA GLY A 45 12.46 10.22 0.33
C GLY A 45 12.31 8.78 0.84
N MET A 46 11.74 7.86 0.07
CA MET A 46 11.30 6.55 0.54
C MET A 46 10.45 6.65 1.82
N VAL A 47 9.55 7.62 1.87
CA VAL A 47 8.67 7.87 3.02
C VAL A 47 7.22 7.69 2.60
N ALA A 48 6.44 6.98 3.41
CA ALA A 48 5.00 6.91 3.26
C ALA A 48 4.28 7.32 4.55
N THR A 49 3.16 8.01 4.42
CA THR A 49 2.25 8.31 5.53
C THR A 49 0.92 7.64 5.24
N VAL A 50 0.50 6.75 6.12
CA VAL A 50 -0.77 6.02 6.01
C VAL A 50 -1.74 6.56 7.05
N THR A 51 -2.90 7.00 6.61
CA THR A 51 -3.93 7.57 7.46
C THR A 51 -5.13 6.64 7.52
N LEU A 52 -5.52 6.24 8.73
CA LEU A 52 -6.81 5.58 8.98
C LEU A 52 -7.85 6.65 9.36
N ASN A 53 -9.03 6.62 8.73
CA ASN A 53 -10.07 7.59 9.00
C ASN A 53 -10.61 7.46 10.43
N SER A 54 -10.47 8.50 11.24
CA SER A 54 -11.03 8.53 12.60
C SER A 54 -12.53 8.79 12.65
N LYS A 55 -13.15 9.18 11.53
CA LYS A 55 -14.57 9.49 11.37
C LYS A 55 -15.15 8.75 10.16
N VAL A 56 -15.17 7.42 10.25
CA VAL A 56 -15.76 6.55 9.22
C VAL A 56 -17.24 6.92 8.99
N PRO A 57 -17.65 7.23 7.75
CA PRO A 57 -19.05 7.50 7.42
C PRO A 57 -19.97 6.35 7.84
N ASP A 58 -21.19 6.66 8.28
CA ASP A 58 -22.15 5.63 8.76
C ASP A 58 -22.46 4.56 7.71
N LYS A 59 -22.43 4.93 6.42
CA LYS A 59 -22.58 4.01 5.28
C LYS A 59 -21.50 2.91 5.23
N ASP A 60 -20.32 3.17 5.77
CA ASP A 60 -19.14 2.29 5.67
C ASP A 60 -18.90 1.49 6.96
N LYS A 61 -19.58 1.83 8.07
CA LYS A 61 -19.47 1.12 9.36
C LYS A 61 -19.83 -0.38 9.30
N PRO A 62 -20.87 -0.83 8.58
CA PRO A 62 -21.22 -2.25 8.49
C PRO A 62 -20.16 -3.10 7.76
N HIS A 63 -19.31 -2.47 6.95
CA HIS A 63 -18.30 -3.12 6.11
C HIS A 63 -16.87 -2.82 6.56
N LYS A 64 -16.70 -2.40 7.82
CA LYS A 64 -15.42 -2.05 8.41
C LYS A 64 -14.49 -3.26 8.51
N ASP A 65 -13.72 -3.50 7.46
CA ASP A 65 -12.64 -4.49 7.46
C ASP A 65 -11.28 -3.78 7.53
N ILE A 66 -10.82 -3.60 8.77
CA ILE A 66 -9.54 -2.95 9.09
C ILE A 66 -8.36 -3.67 8.44
N LYS A 67 -8.37 -5.01 8.42
CA LYS A 67 -7.24 -5.78 7.90
C LYS A 67 -7.18 -5.68 6.38
N ARG A 68 -8.33 -5.78 5.71
CA ARG A 68 -8.44 -5.59 4.27
C ARG A 68 -8.02 -4.19 3.87
N SER A 69 -8.45 -3.16 4.60
CA SER A 69 -8.02 -1.79 4.33
C SER A 69 -6.52 -1.60 4.52
N ALA A 70 -5.93 -2.13 5.61
CA ALA A 70 -4.49 -2.08 5.82
C ALA A 70 -3.71 -2.75 4.67
N LYS A 71 -4.19 -3.91 4.19
CA LYS A 71 -3.65 -4.57 3.00
C LYS A 71 -3.79 -3.71 1.75
N HIS A 72 -4.93 -3.06 1.56
CA HIS A 72 -5.19 -2.19 0.41
C HIS A 72 -4.21 -1.02 0.35
N GLU A 73 -3.98 -0.33 1.46
CA GLU A 73 -2.99 0.76 1.50
C GLU A 73 -1.56 0.24 1.29
N ALA A 74 -1.23 -0.96 1.78
CA ALA A 74 0.07 -1.57 1.52
C ALA A 74 0.26 -1.94 0.04
N LEU A 75 -0.81 -2.30 -0.67
CA LEU A 75 -0.78 -2.52 -2.12
C LEU A 75 -0.58 -1.21 -2.88
N HIS A 76 -1.19 -0.11 -2.44
CA HIS A 76 -0.88 1.22 -2.98
C HIS A 76 0.61 1.57 -2.81
N LEU A 77 1.23 1.21 -1.67
CA LEU A 77 2.68 1.37 -1.51
C LEU A 77 3.47 0.50 -2.50
N LEU A 78 3.03 -0.75 -2.73
CA LEU A 78 3.68 -1.68 -3.67
C LEU A 78 3.69 -1.15 -5.11
N VAL A 79 2.58 -0.55 -5.56
CA VAL A 79 2.46 0.01 -6.93
C VAL A 79 2.88 1.48 -7.03
N GLY A 80 3.22 2.11 -5.90
CA GLY A 80 3.35 3.56 -5.78
C GLY A 80 4.42 4.17 -6.67
N ARG A 81 5.54 3.46 -6.93
CA ARG A 81 6.57 3.91 -7.88
C ARG A 81 6.00 4.05 -9.29
N LEU A 82 5.38 2.99 -9.79
CA LEU A 82 4.77 2.97 -11.13
C LEU A 82 3.66 4.03 -11.27
N GLU A 83 2.82 4.17 -10.24
CA GLU A 83 1.78 5.20 -10.22
C GLU A 83 2.38 6.61 -10.27
N GLN A 84 3.46 6.86 -9.53
CA GLN A 84 4.13 8.15 -9.54
C GLN A 84 4.75 8.44 -10.91
N ASP A 85 5.46 7.48 -11.49
CA ASP A 85 6.08 7.63 -12.81
C ASP A 85 5.02 7.90 -13.88
N GLY A 86 3.85 7.27 -13.80
CA GLY A 86 2.72 7.56 -14.70
C GLY A 86 2.09 8.95 -14.53
N ARG A 87 2.23 9.57 -13.35
CA ARG A 87 1.73 10.94 -13.07
C ARG A 87 2.73 12.03 -13.46
N TYR A 88 4.02 11.71 -13.54
CA TYR A 88 5.05 12.67 -13.93
C TYR A 88 5.07 12.86 -15.45
N ARG A 89 4.92 14.12 -15.89
CA ARG A 89 4.85 14.48 -17.31
C ARG A 89 6.13 14.16 -18.11
N TYR A 90 7.25 13.96 -17.43
CA TYR A 90 8.57 13.79 -18.04
C TYR A 90 9.15 12.39 -17.84
N SER A 91 8.36 11.44 -17.35
CA SER A 91 8.83 10.06 -17.21
C SER A 91 9.10 9.47 -18.59
N SER A 92 10.27 8.87 -18.73
CA SER A 92 10.67 8.12 -19.90
C SER A 92 10.01 6.74 -19.91
N GLU A 93 9.89 6.15 -21.10
CA GLU A 93 9.45 4.76 -21.27
C GLU A 93 10.31 3.78 -20.44
N ASN A 94 11.61 4.06 -20.34
CA ASN A 94 12.54 3.24 -19.58
C ASN A 94 12.27 3.29 -18.07
N GLU A 95 11.92 4.44 -17.50
CA GLU A 95 11.56 4.55 -16.07
C GLU A 95 10.29 3.76 -15.75
N ILE A 96 9.28 3.83 -16.61
CA ILE A 96 8.04 3.05 -16.47
C ILE A 96 8.33 1.55 -16.58
N TYR A 97 9.18 1.15 -17.53
CA TYR A 97 9.61 -0.25 -17.69
C TYR A 97 10.31 -0.76 -16.44
N GLU A 98 11.31 -0.02 -15.92
CA GLU A 98 12.03 -0.39 -14.70
C GLU A 98 11.10 -0.52 -13.48
N ALA A 99 10.16 0.42 -13.30
CA ALA A 99 9.17 0.35 -12.23
C ALA A 99 8.23 -0.85 -12.38
N THR A 100 7.91 -1.23 -13.61
CA THR A 100 7.09 -2.41 -13.93
C THR A 100 7.84 -3.70 -13.61
N GLU A 101 9.09 -3.83 -14.04
CA GLU A 101 9.92 -5.01 -13.75
C GLU A 101 10.15 -5.16 -12.23
N GLU A 102 10.44 -4.07 -11.51
CA GLU A 102 10.54 -4.09 -10.04
C GLU A 102 9.26 -4.64 -9.38
N LEU A 103 8.10 -4.22 -9.87
CA LEU A 103 6.81 -4.71 -9.39
C LEU A 103 6.62 -6.20 -9.72
N ILE A 104 6.95 -6.63 -10.94
CA ILE A 104 6.86 -8.03 -11.37
C ILE A 104 7.72 -8.92 -10.47
N PHE A 105 9.00 -8.58 -10.26
CA PHE A 105 9.89 -9.38 -9.40
C PHE A 105 9.33 -9.55 -7.98
N ARG A 106 8.76 -8.49 -7.39
CA ARG A 106 8.10 -8.60 -6.08
C ARG A 106 6.87 -9.51 -6.12
N LEU A 107 6.09 -9.47 -7.20
CA LEU A 107 4.91 -10.31 -7.35
C LEU A 107 5.28 -11.78 -7.57
N GLU A 108 6.35 -12.08 -8.30
CA GLU A 108 6.87 -13.44 -8.48
C GLU A 108 7.26 -14.08 -7.14
N GLU A 109 7.92 -13.33 -6.25
CA GLU A 109 8.25 -13.81 -4.90
C GLU A 109 6.99 -14.11 -4.05
N LEU A 110 5.91 -13.36 -4.29
CA LEU A 110 4.65 -13.52 -3.56
C LEU A 110 3.79 -14.65 -4.09
N ILE A 111 3.83 -14.88 -5.40
CA ILE A 111 3.05 -15.88 -6.13
C ILE A 111 3.98 -17.06 -6.43
N SER A 112 4.34 -17.83 -5.40
CA SER A 112 5.19 -19.00 -5.61
C SER A 112 4.44 -20.13 -6.31
N GLU A 113 5.12 -20.91 -7.15
CA GLU A 113 4.60 -22.11 -7.84
C GLU A 113 3.93 -23.14 -6.90
N LYS A 114 4.21 -23.09 -5.59
CA LYS A 114 3.56 -23.96 -4.59
C LYS A 114 2.05 -23.73 -4.45
N GLU A 115 1.53 -22.60 -4.92
CA GLU A 115 0.08 -22.32 -4.95
C GLU A 115 -0.61 -22.92 -6.20
N PHE A 116 0.16 -23.37 -7.20
CA PHE A 116 -0.33 -24.01 -8.42
C PHE A 116 0.54 -25.24 -8.78
N PRO A 117 0.54 -26.31 -7.96
CA PRO A 117 1.22 -27.54 -8.31
C PRO A 117 0.51 -28.13 -9.54
N ASP A 118 1.19 -28.06 -10.68
CA ASP A 118 0.81 -28.60 -12.00
C ASP A 118 -0.42 -27.94 -12.66
N ALA A 119 -0.15 -27.00 -13.58
CA ALA A 119 -1.03 -26.68 -14.71
C ALA A 119 -0.58 -27.45 -15.96
#